data_AF-A0A6L6AA81-F1
#
_entry.id   AF-A0A6L6AA81-F1
#
_cell.length_a   1.000
_cell.length_b   1.000
_cell.length_c   1.000
_cell.angle_alpha   90.00
_cell.angle_beta   90.00
_cell.angle_gamma   90.00
#
_symmetry.space_group_name_H-M   'P 1'
#
loop_
_entity.id
_entity.type
_entity.pdbx_description
1 polymer ?
#
loop_
_entity_poly.entity_id
_entity_poly.type
_entity_poly.pdbx_seq_one_letter_code
_entity_poly.pdbx_strand_id
1 'polypeptide(L)' 'AVKGRLNSQKSDGDAATWLPPLKSYRCTYVARQIAVKAKYSLWVTIAEKTAMKNILVKCPDQLLP' A
#
# COMPACT_ATOMS: atom_id res chain seq x y z
N ALA A 1 7.56 -18.65 -8.31
CA ALA A 1 6.68 -17.94 -7.36
C ALA A 1 7.45 -16.82 -6.69
N VAL A 2 6.84 -15.65 -6.46
CA VAL A 2 7.39 -14.62 -5.56
C VAL A 2 7.64 -15.25 -4.17
N LYS A 3 8.59 -14.74 -3.37
CA LYS A 3 9.02 -15.34 -2.09
C LYS A 3 7.80 -15.77 -1.24
N GLY A 4 7.52 -17.07 -1.15
CA GLY A 4 6.23 -17.60 -0.65
C GLY A 4 5.82 -17.06 0.72
N ARG A 5 6.77 -16.97 1.66
CA ARG A 5 6.53 -16.44 3.00
C ARG A 5 6.00 -15.00 3.03
N LEU A 6 6.46 -14.14 2.11
CA LEU A 6 6.05 -12.73 2.05
C LEU A 6 4.63 -12.57 1.52
N ASN A 7 4.25 -13.38 0.52
CA ASN A 7 2.89 -13.39 -0.01
C ASN A 7 1.89 -13.94 1.02
N SER A 8 2.28 -15.00 1.75
CA SER A 8 1.47 -15.54 2.84
C SER A 8 1.27 -14.53 3.98
N GLN A 9 2.28 -13.70 4.30
CA GLN A 9 2.15 -12.64 5.31
C GLN A 9 1.19 -11.53 4.88
N LYS A 10 1.12 -11.22 3.58
CA LYS A 10 0.19 -10.23 3.07
C LYS A 10 -1.25 -10.73 3.18
N SER A 11 -1.54 -11.94 2.68
CA SER A 11 -2.91 -12.47 2.59
C SER A 11 -3.89 -11.43 1.98
N ASP A 12 -5.07 -11.31 2.55
CA ASP A 12 -6.12 -10.32 2.37
C ASP A 12 -5.85 -8.97 3.07
N GLY A 13 -4.68 -8.81 3.70
CA GLY A 13 -4.26 -7.59 4.36
C GLY A 13 -4.16 -6.39 3.40
N ASP A 14 -4.72 -5.27 3.88
CA ASP A 14 -4.65 -3.94 3.30
C ASP A 14 -3.39 -3.16 3.77
N ALA A 15 -3.27 -1.89 3.38
CA ALA A 15 -2.13 -1.07 3.76
C ALA A 15 -2.06 -0.75 5.27
N ALA A 16 -3.13 -0.98 6.04
CA ALA A 16 -3.14 -0.80 7.49
C ALA A 16 -2.61 -2.03 8.23
N THR A 17 -2.80 -3.21 7.66
CA THR A 17 -2.47 -4.50 8.29
C THR A 17 -1.16 -5.09 7.76
N TRP A 18 -0.75 -4.76 6.54
CA TRP A 18 0.50 -5.24 5.98
C TRP A 18 1.18 -4.23 5.03
N LEU A 19 2.50 -4.11 5.17
CA LEU A 19 3.36 -3.37 4.25
C LEU A 19 4.62 -4.17 3.95
N PRO A 20 5.25 -3.96 2.77
CA PRO A 20 6.55 -4.55 2.47
C PRO A 20 7.57 -4.29 3.60
N PRO A 21 8.38 -5.27 4.01
CA PRO A 21 9.40 -5.08 5.05
C PRO A 21 10.48 -4.10 4.59
N LEU A 22 10.72 -4.01 3.29
CA LEU A 22 11.59 -3.00 2.69
C LEU A 22 10.93 -1.62 2.76
N LYS A 23 11.35 -0.79 3.72
CA LYS A 23 10.77 0.53 3.99
C LYS A 23 10.84 1.48 2.79
N SER A 24 11.95 1.48 2.04
CA SER A 24 12.13 2.33 0.85
C SER A 24 11.11 2.07 -0.25
N TYR A 25 10.52 0.87 -0.30
CA TYR A 25 9.54 0.50 -1.32
C TYR A 25 8.09 0.83 -0.93
N ARG A 26 7.83 1.23 0.33
CA ARG A 26 6.47 1.45 0.83
C ARG A 26 5.74 2.59 0.12
N CYS A 27 6.45 3.67 -0.23
CA CYS A 27 5.89 4.79 -0.99
C CYS A 27 5.31 4.33 -2.34
N THR A 28 6.13 3.63 -3.13
CA THR A 28 5.76 3.10 -4.44
C THR A 28 4.64 2.07 -4.33
N TYR A 29 4.69 1.22 -3.30
CA TYR A 29 3.64 0.22 -3.07
C TYR A 29 2.28 0.87 -2.77
N VAL A 30 2.24 1.84 -1.87
CA VAL A 30 1.01 2.57 -1.52
C VAL A 30 0.44 3.34 -2.71
N ALA A 31 1.29 4.06 -3.45
CA ALA A 31 0.85 4.79 -4.64
C ALA A 31 0.22 3.86 -5.68
N ARG A 32 0.79 2.65 -5.88
CA ARG A 32 0.20 1.63 -6.76
C ARG A 32 -1.12 1.09 -6.23
N GLN A 33 -1.25 0.87 -4.93
CA GLN A 33 -2.53 0.44 -4.36
C GLN A 33 -3.62 1.50 -4.56
N ILE A 34 -3.30 2.78 -4.36
CA ILE A 34 -4.22 3.89 -4.65
C ILE A 34 -4.61 3.87 -6.14
N ALA A 35 -3.64 3.73 -7.05
CA ALA A 35 -3.89 3.64 -8.49
C ALA A 35 -4.92 2.56 -8.85
N VAL A 36 -4.70 1.35 -8.34
CA VAL A 36 -5.56 0.19 -8.63
C VAL A 36 -6.95 0.42 -8.04
N LYS A 37 -7.03 0.86 -6.79
CA LYS A 37 -8.31 1.07 -6.11
C LYS A 37 -9.12 2.20 -6.75
N ALA A 38 -8.47 3.28 -7.17
CA ALA A 38 -9.10 4.35 -7.91
C ALA A 38 -9.61 3.88 -9.29
N LYS A 39 -8.75 3.18 -10.06
CA LYS A 39 -9.09 2.67 -11.40
C LYS A 39 -10.31 1.74 -11.39
N TYR A 40 -10.43 0.90 -10.38
CA TYR A 40 -11.51 -0.09 -10.29
C TYR A 40 -12.61 0.31 -9.29
N SER A 41 -12.60 1.56 -8.80
CA SER A 41 -13.55 2.07 -7.81
C SER A 41 -13.74 1.15 -6.59
N LEU A 42 -12.65 0.53 -6.14
CA LEU A 42 -12.65 -0.36 -4.99
C LEU A 42 -12.72 0.46 -3.70
N TRP A 43 -13.37 -0.11 -2.68
CA TRP A 43 -13.45 0.54 -1.38
C TRP A 43 -12.07 0.67 -0.70
N VAL A 44 -11.99 1.65 0.19
CA VAL A 44 -10.85 1.88 1.07
C VAL A 44 -11.42 2.11 2.46
N THR A 45 -10.97 1.35 3.44
CA THR A 45 -11.41 1.55 4.83
C THR A 45 -10.79 2.83 5.39
N ILE A 46 -11.38 3.38 6.46
CA ILE A 46 -10.82 4.58 7.13
C ILE A 46 -9.40 4.29 7.65
N ALA A 47 -9.18 3.10 8.21
CA ALA A 47 -7.88 2.66 8.69
C ALA A 47 -6.85 2.56 7.55
N GLU A 48 -7.22 1.94 6.42
CA GLU A 48 -6.37 1.83 5.24
C GLU A 48 -6.00 3.21 4.70
N LYS A 49 -6.98 4.12 4.55
CA LYS A 49 -6.74 5.49 4.08
C LYS A 49 -5.77 6.24 4.98
N THR A 50 -5.91 6.07 6.30
CA THR A 50 -5.03 6.71 7.29
C THR A 50 -3.60 6.17 7.18
N ALA A 51 -3.44 4.84 7.06
CA ALA A 51 -2.15 4.22 6.87
C ALA A 51 -1.46 4.70 5.58
N MET A 52 -2.20 4.74 4.46
CA MET A 52 -1.71 5.25 3.18
C MET A 52 -1.23 6.71 3.30
N LYS A 53 -2.01 7.60 3.93
CA LYS A 53 -1.61 8.99 4.17
C LYS A 53 -0.33 9.10 5.01
N ASN A 54 -0.25 8.36 6.12
CA ASN A 54 0.90 8.41 7.02
C ASN A 54 2.21 7.97 6.35
N ILE A 55 2.12 7.07 5.35
CA ILE A 55 3.26 6.66 4.54
C ILE A 55 3.62 7.78 3.56
N LEU A 56 2.64 8.29 2.82
CA LEU A 56 2.86 9.30 1.77
C LEU A 56 3.36 10.65 2.30
N VAL A 57 3.03 11.02 3.54
CA VAL A 57 3.62 12.20 4.21
C VAL A 57 5.16 12.12 4.25
N LYS A 58 5.73 10.91 4.25
CA LYS A 58 7.19 10.69 4.25
C LYS A 58 7.77 10.55 2.83
N CYS A 59 6.96 10.75 1.80
CA CYS A 59 7.29 10.51 0.41
C CYS A 59 6.92 11.72 -0.46
N PRO A 60 7.56 12.90 -0.26
CA PRO A 60 7.17 14.15 -0.93
C PRO A 60 7.27 14.08 -2.46
N ASP A 61 8.19 13.28 -3.00
CA ASP A 61 8.40 13.12 -4.44
C ASP A 61 7.54 11.99 -5.07
N GLN A 62 6.71 11.32 -4.27
CA GLN A 62 5.91 10.20 -4.77
C GLN A 62 4.69 10.74 -5.53
N LEU A 63 4.73 10.62 -6.85
CA LEU A 63 3.58 10.88 -7.71
C LEU A 63 2.43 9.93 -7.35
N LEU A 64 1.26 10.53 -7.13
CA LEU A 64 -0.02 9.84 -7.02
C LEU A 64 -0.77 9.97 -8.34
N PRO A 65 -1.43 8.91 -8.81
CA PRO A 65 -2.30 8.95 -9.99
C PRO A 65 -3.60 9.70 -9.73
#